data_AF-A0A2U2SKV6-F1
#
_entry.id   AF-A0A2U2SKV6-F1
#
_cell.length_a   1.000
_cell.length_b   1.000
_cell.length_c   1.000
_cell.angle_alpha   90.00
_cell.angle_beta   90.00
_cell.angle_gamma   90.00
#
_symmetry.space_group_name_H-M   'P 1'
#
loop_
_entity.id
_entity.type
_entity.pdbx_description
1 polymer ?
#
loop_
_entity_poly.entity_id
_entity_poly.type
_entity_poly.pdbx_seq_one_letter_code
_entity_poly.pdbx_strand_id
1 'polypeptide(L)'
;MTRILLLDIDGVLVRPLGYRAALRACLATIAGWMGFANFQVEEEVISHLEAQGISSEFDMLPLLVGALMDAALSKMPPLELAADLEQAAHQIAAHHPSPPNRLQVPAFPLQEGCFPAESAYRNGIYPNIPQALRRSLLLHTREVYRSATTRLFQQFVLGSQRFGEVYGLPAQVQTPSYLQAYDQPLLDSLSRQRFEKAWRRGEFQAAAMTARPSLPPRGVAPPAEPYPPEAESALELIGLPDLPLIGLGKIEYVARRAGQPLESLLKPAPAQALAATLVAYGQEELPAIEGVVAWISQPVQFPPFDSLPQQFELHVVEDTLGGIRSARAAAEMLQQYGYRVSVCAWGLTDGNPLKRATLTRQGVRCCDTWRQLLDQMGL
;
A
#
# COMPACT_ATOMS: atom_id res chain seq x y z
N MET A 1 -10.64 31.95 4.66
CA MET A 1 -9.30 31.34 4.81
C MET A 1 -9.27 30.12 3.91
N THR A 2 -8.20 29.90 3.16
CA THR A 2 -8.09 28.75 2.26
C THR A 2 -8.06 27.45 3.07
N ARG A 3 -8.85 26.45 2.66
CA ARG A 3 -8.83 25.10 3.22
C ARG A 3 -8.24 24.13 2.20
N ILE A 4 -7.25 23.35 2.62
CA ILE A 4 -6.64 22.28 1.82
C ILE A 4 -6.85 20.96 2.56
N LEU A 5 -7.46 19.98 1.91
CA LEU A 5 -7.76 18.65 2.45
C LEU A 5 -6.82 17.61 1.86
N LEU A 6 -6.12 16.88 2.72
CA LEU A 6 -5.35 15.70 2.36
C LEU A 6 -6.09 14.46 2.84
N LEU A 7 -6.35 13.52 1.93
CA LEU A 7 -7.14 12.32 2.20
C LEU A 7 -6.26 11.09 2.05
N ASP A 8 -6.16 10.24 3.08
CA ASP A 8 -5.64 8.90 2.84
C ASP A 8 -6.61 8.08 1.98
N ILE A 9 -6.13 6.98 1.40
CA ILE A 9 -6.99 6.06 0.64
C ILE A 9 -7.49 4.94 1.55
N ASP A 10 -6.59 4.26 2.26
CA ASP A 10 -6.90 3.04 2.99
C ASP A 10 -7.54 3.37 4.34
N GLY A 11 -8.72 2.83 4.60
CA GLY A 11 -9.48 3.14 5.81
C GLY A 11 -10.12 4.53 5.83
N VAL A 12 -9.89 5.35 4.79
CA VAL A 12 -10.49 6.68 4.63
C VAL A 12 -11.42 6.72 3.42
N LEU A 13 -10.89 6.54 2.19
CA LEU A 13 -11.71 6.56 0.97
C LEU A 13 -12.27 5.16 0.66
N VAL A 14 -11.47 4.12 0.91
CA VAL A 14 -11.85 2.72 0.67
C VAL A 14 -11.47 1.83 1.85
N ARG A 15 -12.25 0.76 2.05
CA ARG A 15 -11.87 -0.37 2.91
C ARG A 15 -11.01 -1.32 2.06
N PRO A 16 -9.74 -1.57 2.43
CA PRO A 16 -8.79 -2.35 1.60
C PRO A 16 -9.00 -3.86 1.75
N LEU A 17 -10.00 -4.41 1.05
CA LEU A 17 -10.30 -5.85 1.10
C LEU A 17 -9.67 -6.62 -0.07
N GLY A 18 -9.29 -5.93 -1.15
CA GLY A 18 -8.71 -6.50 -2.36
C GLY A 18 -7.40 -7.24 -2.12
N TYR A 19 -6.45 -6.64 -1.38
CA TYR A 19 -5.18 -7.32 -1.06
C TYR A 19 -5.38 -8.59 -0.23
N ARG A 20 -6.26 -8.55 0.77
CA ARG A 20 -6.57 -9.71 1.61
C ARG A 20 -7.22 -10.83 0.79
N ALA A 21 -8.14 -10.50 -0.10
CA ALA A 21 -8.72 -11.46 -1.04
C ALA A 21 -7.66 -12.03 -1.99
N ALA A 22 -6.74 -11.19 -2.49
CA ALA A 22 -5.69 -11.61 -3.42
C ALA A 22 -4.69 -12.55 -2.74
N LEU A 23 -4.29 -12.26 -1.50
CA LEU A 23 -3.43 -13.12 -0.67
C LEU A 23 -4.01 -14.53 -0.56
N ARG A 24 -5.30 -14.62 -0.21
CA ARG A 24 -6.03 -15.89 -0.08
C ARG A 24 -6.13 -16.64 -1.41
N ALA A 25 -6.43 -15.93 -2.50
CA ALA A 25 -6.53 -16.52 -3.83
C ALA A 25 -5.18 -17.05 -4.34
N CYS A 26 -4.09 -16.32 -4.11
CA CYS A 26 -2.74 -16.78 -4.44
C CYS A 26 -2.38 -18.06 -3.69
N LEU A 27 -2.58 -18.08 -2.37
CA LEU A 27 -2.25 -19.24 -1.57
C LEU A 27 -3.11 -20.45 -1.97
N ALA A 28 -4.39 -20.25 -2.23
CA ALA A 28 -5.27 -21.31 -2.74
C ALA A 28 -4.83 -21.82 -4.13
N THR A 29 -4.37 -20.93 -5.01
CA THR A 29 -3.86 -21.29 -6.34
C THR A 29 -2.60 -22.15 -6.23
N ILE A 30 -1.62 -21.72 -5.43
CA ILE A 30 -0.36 -22.45 -5.21
C ILE A 30 -0.63 -23.78 -4.50
N ALA A 31 -1.52 -23.80 -3.51
CA ALA A 31 -1.96 -25.03 -2.86
C ALA A 31 -2.62 -25.99 -3.85
N GLY A 32 -3.41 -25.47 -4.80
CA GLY A 32 -3.97 -26.23 -5.91
C GLY A 32 -2.89 -26.87 -6.78
N TRP A 33 -1.80 -26.15 -7.11
CA TRP A 33 -0.65 -26.72 -7.83
C TRP A 33 0.02 -27.87 -7.08
N MET A 34 0.00 -27.84 -5.74
CA MET A 34 0.49 -28.90 -4.85
C MET A 34 -0.49 -30.08 -4.68
N GLY A 35 -1.68 -30.03 -5.30
CA GLY A 35 -2.73 -31.05 -5.17
C GLY A 35 -3.67 -30.85 -3.97
N PHE A 36 -3.58 -29.73 -3.25
CA PHE A 36 -4.45 -29.41 -2.12
C PHE A 36 -5.71 -28.68 -2.57
N ALA A 37 -6.65 -29.43 -3.14
CA ALA A 37 -7.95 -28.90 -3.54
C ALA A 37 -8.66 -28.23 -2.34
N ASN A 38 -9.24 -27.05 -2.58
CA ASN A 38 -10.02 -26.27 -1.60
C ASN A 38 -9.23 -25.82 -0.36
N PHE A 39 -7.90 -25.77 -0.41
CA PHE A 39 -7.11 -25.22 0.69
C PHE A 39 -7.47 -23.74 0.93
N GLN A 40 -7.67 -23.40 2.20
CA GLN A 40 -7.94 -22.04 2.66
C GLN A 40 -7.13 -21.79 3.94
N VAL A 41 -6.49 -20.64 4.04
CA VAL A 41 -5.81 -20.20 5.26
C VAL A 41 -6.80 -19.59 6.24
N GLU A 42 -6.68 -19.86 7.53
CA GLU A 42 -7.52 -19.20 8.54
C GLU A 42 -7.13 -17.73 8.72
N GLU A 43 -8.10 -16.85 8.98
CA GLU A 43 -7.80 -15.42 9.28
C GLU A 43 -6.88 -15.28 10.50
N GLU A 44 -7.00 -16.16 11.49
CA GLU A 44 -6.14 -16.18 12.68
C GLU A 44 -4.65 -16.26 12.33
N VAL A 45 -4.28 -17.05 11.30
CA VAL A 45 -2.88 -17.18 10.86
C VAL A 45 -2.37 -15.86 10.28
N ILE A 46 -3.20 -15.18 9.49
CA ILE A 46 -2.84 -13.89 8.88
C ILE A 46 -2.74 -12.81 9.95
N SER A 47 -3.72 -12.73 10.87
CA SER A 47 -3.68 -11.79 11.99
C SER A 47 -2.48 -12.03 12.93
N HIS A 48 -2.03 -13.28 13.06
CA HIS A 48 -0.84 -13.59 13.84
C HIS A 48 0.43 -13.02 13.20
N LEU A 49 0.56 -13.08 11.87
CA LEU A 49 1.67 -12.44 11.15
C LEU A 49 1.66 -10.92 11.35
N GLU A 50 0.49 -10.29 11.24
CA GLU A 50 0.34 -8.85 11.48
C GLU A 50 0.76 -8.45 12.90
N ALA A 51 0.35 -9.23 13.90
CA ALA A 51 0.72 -9.02 15.30
C ALA A 51 2.24 -9.17 15.55
N GLN A 52 2.95 -9.91 14.70
CA GLN A 52 4.41 -10.05 14.72
C GLN A 52 5.14 -8.94 13.93
N GLY A 53 4.41 -7.96 13.38
CA GLY A 53 4.99 -6.88 12.57
C GLY A 53 5.15 -7.23 11.08
N ILE A 54 4.56 -8.34 10.62
CA ILE A 54 4.56 -8.77 9.22
C ILE A 54 3.21 -8.38 8.63
N SER A 55 3.07 -7.13 8.19
CA SER A 55 1.79 -6.56 7.73
C SER A 55 1.64 -6.49 6.22
N SER A 56 2.70 -6.70 5.45
CA SER A 56 2.66 -6.62 3.99
C SER A 56 2.41 -7.98 3.35
N GLU A 57 1.41 -8.07 2.46
CA GLU A 57 1.06 -9.29 1.73
C GLU A 57 2.21 -9.80 0.86
N PHE A 58 3.08 -8.92 0.37
CA PHE A 58 4.28 -9.30 -0.37
C PHE A 58 5.24 -10.16 0.47
N ASP A 59 5.21 -10.03 1.79
CA ASP A 59 6.00 -10.83 2.72
C ASP A 59 5.19 -11.97 3.35
N MET A 60 3.90 -11.76 3.63
CA MET A 60 3.02 -12.81 4.15
C MET A 60 2.89 -13.98 3.17
N LEU A 61 2.65 -13.71 1.88
CA LEU A 61 2.40 -14.74 0.89
C LEU A 61 3.57 -15.75 0.78
N PRO A 62 4.83 -15.35 0.56
CA PRO A 62 5.94 -16.28 0.49
C PRO A 62 6.18 -17.02 1.81
N LEU A 63 5.92 -16.40 2.97
CA LEU A 63 5.98 -17.10 4.26
C LEU A 63 4.90 -18.17 4.37
N LEU A 64 3.65 -17.87 4.03
CA LEU A 64 2.55 -18.83 4.07
C LEU A 64 2.76 -19.99 3.09
N VAL A 65 3.24 -19.69 1.88
CA VAL A 65 3.62 -20.71 0.88
C VAL A 65 4.77 -21.57 1.40
N GLY A 66 5.79 -20.96 2.02
CA GLY A 66 6.90 -21.69 2.63
C GLY A 66 6.44 -22.63 3.74
N ALA A 67 5.55 -22.17 4.62
CA ALA A 67 4.97 -23.01 5.67
C ALA A 67 4.19 -24.20 5.09
N LEU A 68 3.45 -23.98 4.00
CA LEU A 68 2.68 -25.02 3.33
C LEU A 68 3.60 -26.08 2.69
N MET A 69 4.62 -25.63 1.96
CA MET A 69 5.60 -26.52 1.31
C MET A 69 6.44 -27.29 2.33
N ASP A 70 6.95 -26.63 3.36
CA ASP A 70 7.75 -27.25 4.41
C ASP A 70 6.95 -28.32 5.16
N ALA A 71 5.68 -28.04 5.50
CA ALA A 71 4.81 -29.00 6.16
C ALA A 71 4.54 -30.24 5.29
N ALA A 72 4.37 -30.06 3.97
CA ALA A 72 4.21 -31.17 3.03
C ALA A 72 5.49 -32.00 2.91
N LEU A 73 6.63 -31.34 2.73
CA LEU A 73 7.94 -31.98 2.53
C LEU A 73 8.47 -32.67 3.79
N SER A 74 8.13 -32.19 4.98
CA SER A 74 8.55 -32.81 6.25
C SER A 74 8.07 -34.27 6.41
N LYS A 75 7.08 -34.69 5.64
CA LYS A 75 6.51 -36.05 5.64
C LYS A 75 7.01 -36.92 4.50
N MET A 76 7.93 -36.40 3.67
CA MET A 76 8.47 -37.07 2.49
C MET A 76 9.97 -37.33 2.66
N PRO A 77 10.52 -38.33 1.95
CA PRO A 77 11.96 -38.40 1.73
C PRO A 77 12.46 -37.11 1.07
N PRO A 78 13.73 -36.71 1.26
CA PRO A 78 14.31 -35.56 0.57
C PRO A 78 14.09 -35.63 -0.94
N LEU A 79 13.53 -34.57 -1.52
CA LEU A 79 13.25 -34.45 -2.95
C LEU A 79 14.17 -33.43 -3.60
N GLU A 80 14.61 -33.73 -4.81
CA GLU A 80 15.21 -32.72 -5.69
C GLU A 80 14.09 -31.94 -6.39
N LEU A 81 13.89 -30.69 -5.96
CA LEU A 81 12.88 -29.79 -6.51
C LEU A 81 13.50 -28.71 -7.38
N ALA A 82 12.74 -28.27 -8.39
CA ALA A 82 13.06 -27.09 -9.17
C ALA A 82 13.14 -25.84 -8.27
N ALA A 83 13.93 -24.85 -8.69
CA ALA A 83 13.95 -23.54 -8.03
C ALA A 83 12.72 -22.69 -8.40
N ASP A 84 12.04 -23.03 -9.49
CA ASP A 84 10.77 -22.44 -9.91
C ASP A 84 9.62 -22.96 -9.03
N LEU A 85 8.81 -22.03 -8.50
CA LEU A 85 7.79 -22.35 -7.52
C LEU A 85 6.67 -23.23 -8.09
N GLU A 86 6.22 -22.94 -9.31
CA GLU A 86 5.11 -23.66 -9.94
C GLU A 86 5.53 -25.08 -10.28
N GLN A 87 6.72 -25.26 -10.88
CA GLN A 87 7.28 -26.57 -11.17
C GLN A 87 7.50 -27.38 -9.87
N ALA A 88 8.07 -26.77 -8.83
CA ALA A 88 8.27 -27.43 -7.55
C ALA A 88 6.95 -27.85 -6.90
N ALA A 89 5.92 -27.02 -6.97
CA ALA A 89 4.58 -27.36 -6.46
C ALA A 89 4.01 -28.59 -7.19
N HIS A 90 4.14 -28.66 -8.51
CA HIS A 90 3.71 -29.83 -9.28
C HIS A 90 4.53 -31.09 -9.00
N GLN A 91 5.84 -30.96 -8.77
CA GLN A 91 6.69 -32.09 -8.32
C GLN A 91 6.23 -32.62 -6.96
N ILE A 92 5.88 -31.74 -6.02
CA ILE A 92 5.30 -32.13 -4.72
C ILE A 92 3.96 -32.86 -4.91
N ALA A 93 3.10 -32.36 -5.80
CA ALA A 93 1.79 -32.95 -6.06
C ALA A 93 1.88 -34.40 -6.58
N ALA A 94 2.92 -34.74 -7.34
CA ALA A 94 3.15 -36.09 -7.86
C ALA A 94 3.34 -37.16 -6.76
N HIS A 95 3.66 -36.73 -5.53
CA HIS A 95 3.77 -37.60 -4.36
C HIS A 95 2.47 -37.70 -3.55
N HIS A 96 1.38 -37.08 -4.02
CA HIS A 96 0.07 -37.10 -3.38
C HIS A 96 0.09 -36.75 -1.87
N PRO A 97 0.70 -35.61 -1.46
CA PRO A 97 0.66 -35.19 -0.07
C PRO A 97 -0.75 -34.97 0.44
N SER A 98 -0.91 -35.10 1.76
CA SER A 98 -2.06 -34.52 2.46
C SER A 98 -1.74 -33.09 2.90
N PRO A 99 -2.68 -32.14 2.79
CA PRO A 99 -2.49 -30.79 3.31
C PRO A 99 -2.28 -30.83 4.83
N PRO A 100 -1.58 -29.84 5.42
CA PRO A 100 -1.48 -29.73 6.86
C PRO A 100 -2.86 -29.42 7.48
N ASN A 101 -3.15 -29.99 8.65
CA ASN A 101 -4.39 -29.72 9.38
C ASN A 101 -4.46 -28.28 9.90
N ARG A 102 -3.30 -27.67 10.19
CA ARG A 102 -3.16 -26.27 10.61
C ARG A 102 -1.88 -25.71 10.00
N LEU A 103 -1.98 -24.55 9.36
CA LEU A 103 -0.82 -23.86 8.81
C LEU A 103 -0.15 -23.05 9.92
N GLN A 104 1.18 -23.13 10.02
CA GLN A 104 1.95 -22.36 10.99
C GLN A 104 3.24 -21.85 10.35
N VAL A 105 3.45 -20.54 10.43
CA VAL A 105 4.74 -19.92 10.12
C VAL A 105 5.63 -20.01 11.35
N PRO A 106 6.81 -20.65 11.29
CA PRO A 106 7.76 -20.69 12.40
C PRO A 106 8.14 -19.28 12.85
N ALA A 107 8.34 -19.09 14.15
CA ALA A 107 8.83 -17.81 14.67
C ALA A 107 10.28 -17.57 14.24
N PHE A 108 10.60 -16.33 13.89
CA PHE A 108 11.96 -15.88 13.57
C PHE A 108 12.14 -14.42 13.98
N PRO A 109 13.36 -13.97 14.31
CA PRO A 109 13.62 -12.57 14.58
C PRO A 109 13.57 -11.74 13.29
N LEU A 110 12.82 -10.64 13.31
CA LEU A 110 12.88 -9.61 12.27
C LEU A 110 14.24 -8.91 12.33
N GLN A 111 14.86 -8.69 11.17
CA GLN A 111 16.14 -7.99 11.07
C GLN A 111 15.92 -6.57 10.55
N GLU A 112 16.54 -5.59 11.20
CA GLU A 112 16.51 -4.21 10.76
C GLU A 112 17.12 -4.08 9.35
N GLY A 113 16.52 -3.24 8.50
CA GLY A 113 16.94 -3.05 7.11
C GLY A 113 16.63 -4.23 6.18
N CYS A 114 15.88 -5.24 6.63
CA CYS A 114 15.47 -6.39 5.80
C CYS A 114 13.94 -6.53 5.79
N PHE A 115 13.37 -6.94 4.65
CA PHE A 115 11.97 -7.35 4.64
C PHE A 115 11.76 -8.65 5.46
N PRO A 116 10.56 -8.88 6.03
CA PRO A 116 10.30 -10.07 6.85
C PRO A 116 10.61 -11.40 6.15
N ALA A 117 10.28 -11.57 4.86
CA ALA A 117 10.58 -12.81 4.14
C ALA A 117 12.09 -13.06 4.01
N GLU A 118 12.88 -12.00 3.79
CA GLU A 118 14.34 -12.10 3.77
C GLU A 118 14.91 -12.43 5.16
N SER A 119 14.35 -11.83 6.22
CA SER A 119 14.71 -12.17 7.60
C SER A 119 14.47 -13.67 7.87
N ALA A 120 13.33 -14.21 7.42
CA ALA A 120 13.04 -15.64 7.48
C ALA A 120 14.09 -16.49 6.75
N TYR A 121 14.46 -16.13 5.52
CA TYR A 121 15.50 -16.84 4.75
C TYR A 121 16.83 -16.91 5.50
N ARG A 122 17.29 -15.76 6.03
CA ARG A 122 18.55 -15.63 6.77
C ARG A 122 18.56 -16.44 8.06
N ASN A 123 17.41 -16.58 8.72
CA ASN A 123 17.24 -17.40 9.91
C ASN A 123 17.07 -18.90 9.62
N GLY A 124 17.09 -19.32 8.35
CA GLY A 124 17.06 -20.74 8.03
C GLY A 124 15.71 -21.41 8.24
N ILE A 125 14.60 -20.66 8.32
CA ILE A 125 13.27 -21.28 8.46
C ILE A 125 12.93 -22.09 7.20
N TYR A 126 12.05 -23.08 7.35
CA TYR A 126 11.68 -24.06 6.32
C TYR A 126 12.83 -25.00 5.89
N PRO A 127 13.37 -25.81 6.82
CA PRO A 127 14.54 -26.65 6.56
C PRO A 127 14.28 -27.78 5.55
N ASN A 128 13.02 -28.16 5.30
CA ASN A 128 12.68 -29.22 4.35
C ASN A 128 12.60 -28.71 2.91
N ILE A 129 12.62 -27.39 2.70
CA ILE A 129 12.63 -26.80 1.36
C ILE A 129 14.08 -26.73 0.84
N PRO A 130 14.38 -27.31 -0.34
CA PRO A 130 15.70 -27.22 -0.96
C PRO A 130 16.18 -25.76 -1.10
N GLN A 131 17.49 -25.54 -0.89
CA GLN A 131 18.06 -24.19 -0.78
C GLN A 131 17.74 -23.28 -1.97
N ALA A 132 17.82 -23.80 -3.20
CA ALA A 132 17.55 -23.01 -4.41
C ALA A 132 16.10 -22.49 -4.46
N LEU A 133 15.14 -23.36 -4.16
CA LEU A 133 13.72 -23.02 -4.09
C LEU A 133 13.44 -22.07 -2.91
N ARG A 134 14.01 -22.34 -1.73
CA ARG A 134 13.86 -21.47 -0.56
C ARG A 134 14.39 -20.06 -0.81
N ARG A 135 15.50 -19.94 -1.54
CA ARG A 135 16.06 -18.65 -1.98
C ARG A 135 15.12 -17.93 -2.96
N SER A 136 14.60 -18.65 -3.95
CA SER A 136 13.65 -18.15 -4.94
C SER A 136 12.35 -17.64 -4.29
N LEU A 137 11.87 -18.35 -3.27
CA LEU A 137 10.63 -18.03 -2.56
C LEU A 137 10.74 -16.82 -1.63
N LEU A 138 11.82 -16.72 -0.87
CA LEU A 138 11.93 -15.79 0.27
C LEU A 138 12.78 -14.54 0.00
N LEU A 139 13.54 -14.49 -1.09
CA LEU A 139 14.29 -13.29 -1.49
C LEU A 139 13.60 -12.55 -2.63
N HIS A 140 13.87 -11.25 -2.75
CA HIS A 140 13.34 -10.41 -3.83
C HIS A 140 11.80 -10.41 -3.92
N THR A 141 11.15 -10.55 -2.76
CA THR A 141 9.68 -10.68 -2.64
C THR A 141 8.91 -9.44 -3.09
N ARG A 142 9.58 -8.31 -3.34
CA ARG A 142 8.96 -7.10 -3.90
C ARG A 142 9.16 -6.96 -5.42
N GLU A 143 9.92 -7.85 -6.06
CA GLU A 143 10.29 -7.75 -7.48
C GLU A 143 9.45 -8.70 -8.35
N VAL A 144 8.42 -8.19 -9.05
CA VAL A 144 7.49 -8.98 -9.89
C VAL A 144 8.18 -9.86 -10.94
N TYR A 145 9.29 -9.39 -11.52
CA TYR A 145 10.03 -10.14 -12.52
C TYR A 145 10.81 -11.33 -11.93
N ARG A 146 11.03 -11.37 -10.61
CA ARG A 146 11.87 -12.38 -9.94
C ARG A 146 11.09 -13.24 -8.95
N SER A 147 10.09 -12.69 -8.27
CA SER A 147 9.27 -13.40 -7.29
C SER A 147 8.00 -13.94 -7.92
N ALA A 148 7.85 -15.27 -7.93
CA ALA A 148 6.66 -15.93 -8.43
C ALA A 148 5.41 -15.61 -7.59
N THR A 149 5.55 -15.50 -6.26
CA THR A 149 4.45 -15.13 -5.36
C THR A 149 3.95 -13.74 -5.65
N THR A 150 4.85 -12.76 -5.82
CA THR A 150 4.46 -11.38 -6.11
C THR A 150 3.93 -11.20 -7.52
N ARG A 151 4.45 -11.96 -8.49
CA ARG A 151 3.88 -12.01 -9.84
C ARG A 151 2.45 -12.54 -9.83
N LEU A 152 2.17 -13.61 -9.10
CA LEU A 152 0.81 -14.15 -8.97
C LEU A 152 -0.10 -13.19 -8.20
N PHE A 153 0.41 -12.59 -7.12
CA PHE A 153 -0.32 -11.61 -6.32
C PHE A 153 -0.78 -10.41 -7.14
N GLN A 154 0.11 -9.85 -7.94
CA GLN A 154 -0.21 -8.71 -8.81
C GLN A 154 -1.24 -9.06 -9.89
N GLN A 155 -1.32 -10.31 -10.36
CA GLN A 155 -2.38 -10.75 -11.27
C GLN A 155 -3.76 -10.69 -10.62
N PHE A 156 -3.89 -11.05 -9.35
CA PHE A 156 -5.16 -10.92 -8.62
C PHE A 156 -5.47 -9.47 -8.26
N VAL A 157 -4.49 -8.72 -7.74
CA VAL A 157 -4.65 -7.31 -7.36
C VAL A 157 -5.14 -6.47 -8.55
N LEU A 158 -4.43 -6.53 -9.68
CA LEU A 158 -4.73 -5.72 -10.87
C LEU A 158 -5.75 -6.35 -11.81
N GLY A 159 -5.93 -7.67 -11.74
CA GLY A 159 -6.62 -8.44 -12.77
C GLY A 159 -5.69 -8.76 -13.95
N SER A 160 -5.99 -9.85 -14.65
CA SER A 160 -5.10 -10.44 -15.66
C SER A 160 -4.75 -9.50 -16.80
N GLN A 161 -5.73 -8.73 -17.28
CA GLN A 161 -5.54 -7.79 -18.37
C GLN A 161 -4.59 -6.65 -17.96
N ARG A 162 -4.90 -5.95 -16.87
CA ARG A 162 -4.12 -4.80 -16.41
C ARG A 162 -2.73 -5.21 -15.92
N PHE A 163 -2.59 -6.43 -15.36
CA PHE A 163 -1.29 -7.03 -15.09
C PHE A 163 -0.43 -7.14 -16.35
N GLY A 164 -0.99 -7.65 -17.46
CA GLY A 164 -0.27 -7.78 -18.73
C GLY A 164 0.12 -6.43 -19.32
N GLU A 165 -0.75 -5.43 -19.21
CA GLU A 165 -0.48 -4.05 -19.64
C GLU A 165 0.65 -3.39 -18.83
N VAL A 166 0.67 -3.58 -17.51
CA VAL A 166 1.64 -2.95 -16.60
C VAL A 166 3.02 -3.61 -16.66
N TYR A 167 3.06 -4.95 -16.66
CA TYR A 167 4.31 -5.70 -16.52
C TYR A 167 4.84 -6.27 -17.83
N GLY A 168 4.06 -6.25 -18.92
CA GLY A 168 4.44 -6.88 -20.19
C GLY A 168 4.61 -8.40 -20.08
N LEU A 169 4.00 -9.02 -19.07
CA LEU A 169 4.05 -10.46 -18.81
C LEU A 169 2.68 -11.10 -19.04
N PRO A 170 2.62 -12.33 -19.57
CA PRO A 170 1.36 -13.06 -19.65
C PRO A 170 0.86 -13.42 -18.23
N ALA A 171 -0.44 -13.27 -18.00
CA ALA A 171 -1.07 -13.74 -16.77
C ALA A 171 -1.22 -15.27 -16.79
N GLN A 172 -0.83 -15.91 -15.70
CA GLN A 172 -1.03 -17.35 -15.43
C GLN A 172 -2.48 -17.67 -15.06
N VAL A 173 -3.16 -16.74 -14.39
CA VAL A 173 -4.57 -16.86 -14.00
C VAL A 173 -5.42 -15.85 -14.73
N GLN A 174 -6.66 -16.22 -15.06
CA GLN A 174 -7.69 -15.31 -15.61
C GLN A 174 -8.61 -14.87 -14.47
N THR A 175 -8.53 -13.59 -14.11
CA THR A 175 -9.20 -13.03 -12.93
C THR A 175 -9.54 -11.55 -13.15
N PRO A 176 -10.67 -11.07 -12.62
CA PRO A 176 -10.90 -9.63 -12.48
C PRO A 176 -9.90 -9.00 -11.50
N SER A 177 -9.84 -7.67 -11.48
CA SER A 177 -9.11 -6.92 -10.44
C SER A 177 -9.78 -7.11 -9.09
N TYR A 178 -9.03 -7.60 -8.12
CA TYR A 178 -9.52 -7.76 -6.76
C TYR A 178 -9.62 -6.44 -6.02
N LEU A 179 -8.80 -5.44 -6.37
CA LEU A 179 -9.00 -4.08 -5.88
C LEU A 179 -10.38 -3.57 -6.30
N GLN A 180 -10.76 -3.72 -7.56
CA GLN A 180 -12.09 -3.27 -8.03
C GLN A 180 -13.24 -4.16 -7.51
N ALA A 181 -13.03 -5.47 -7.40
CA ALA A 181 -14.09 -6.41 -7.05
C ALA A 181 -14.39 -6.45 -5.54
N TYR A 182 -13.40 -6.20 -4.69
CA TYR A 182 -13.53 -6.41 -3.25
C TYR A 182 -13.32 -5.17 -2.39
N ASP A 183 -12.51 -4.18 -2.80
CA ASP A 183 -12.46 -2.93 -2.03
C ASP A 183 -13.85 -2.30 -1.97
N GLN A 184 -14.14 -1.64 -0.85
CA GLN A 184 -15.45 -1.03 -0.62
C GLN A 184 -15.30 0.46 -0.40
N PRO A 185 -16.07 1.32 -1.11
CA PRO A 185 -16.11 2.74 -0.81
C PRO A 185 -16.56 2.98 0.64
N LEU A 186 -15.76 3.73 1.40
CA LEU A 186 -16.17 4.24 2.71
C LEU A 186 -16.93 5.57 2.58
N LEU A 187 -16.72 6.27 1.47
CA LEU A 187 -17.48 7.45 1.09
C LEU A 187 -18.82 7.03 0.46
N ASP A 188 -19.87 7.00 1.28
CA ASP A 188 -21.23 6.67 0.81
C ASP A 188 -21.72 7.65 -0.28
N SER A 189 -22.68 7.22 -1.10
CA SER A 189 -23.13 7.99 -2.28
C SER A 189 -23.57 9.42 -1.98
N LEU A 190 -24.22 9.66 -0.82
CA LEU A 190 -24.68 10.99 -0.42
C LEU A 190 -23.50 11.86 0.03
N SER A 191 -22.62 11.31 0.86
CA SER A 191 -21.39 11.96 1.30
C SER A 191 -20.46 12.28 0.13
N ARG A 192 -20.36 11.38 -0.86
CA ARG A 192 -19.60 11.59 -2.11
C ARG A 192 -20.12 12.79 -2.88
N GLN A 193 -21.42 12.85 -3.13
CA GLN A 193 -22.03 13.96 -3.87
C GLN A 193 -21.86 15.30 -3.14
N ARG A 194 -21.97 15.31 -1.80
CA ARG A 194 -21.71 16.51 -0.98
C ARG A 194 -20.26 16.96 -1.11
N PHE A 195 -19.31 16.05 -0.88
CA PHE A 195 -17.89 16.30 -0.99
C PHE A 195 -17.52 16.83 -2.38
N GLU A 196 -17.93 16.13 -3.43
CA GLU A 196 -17.65 16.49 -4.81
C GLU A 196 -18.20 17.87 -5.14
N LYS A 197 -19.47 18.14 -4.78
CA LYS A 197 -20.10 19.44 -5.04
C LYS A 197 -19.36 20.60 -4.36
N ALA A 198 -18.96 20.44 -3.09
CA ALA A 198 -18.22 21.46 -2.36
C ALA A 198 -16.81 21.67 -2.93
N TRP A 199 -16.11 20.58 -3.26
CA TRP A 199 -14.80 20.61 -3.90
C TRP A 199 -14.85 21.32 -5.26
N ARG A 200 -15.81 20.97 -6.12
CA ARG A 200 -15.99 21.59 -7.46
C ARG A 200 -16.35 23.07 -7.40
N ARG A 201 -16.98 23.52 -6.31
CA ARG A 201 -17.29 24.94 -6.06
C ARG A 201 -16.11 25.73 -5.50
N GLY A 202 -14.99 25.07 -5.22
CA GLY A 202 -13.82 25.70 -4.63
C GLY A 202 -13.98 26.07 -3.15
N GLU A 203 -14.93 25.43 -2.45
CA GLU A 203 -15.11 25.64 -0.99
C GLU A 203 -13.87 25.16 -0.20
N PHE A 204 -13.15 24.19 -0.76
CA PHE A 204 -11.82 23.75 -0.35
C PHE A 204 -11.06 23.17 -1.56
N GLN A 205 -9.74 23.07 -1.41
CA GLN A 205 -8.87 22.30 -2.30
C GLN A 205 -8.61 20.91 -1.71
N ALA A 206 -8.39 19.90 -2.54
CA ALA A 206 -8.19 18.54 -2.05
C ALA A 206 -7.20 17.72 -2.89
N ALA A 207 -6.49 16.80 -2.23
CA ALA A 207 -5.72 15.74 -2.86
C ALA A 207 -5.75 14.47 -2.00
N ALA A 208 -5.69 13.31 -2.66
CA ALA A 208 -5.37 12.04 -2.02
C ALA A 208 -3.85 11.92 -1.80
N MET A 209 -3.46 11.33 -0.68
CA MET A 209 -2.07 11.05 -0.32
C MET A 209 -1.99 9.64 0.27
N THR A 210 -1.26 8.72 -0.34
CA THR A 210 -1.27 7.30 0.06
C THR A 210 0.09 6.62 -0.11
N ALA A 211 0.27 5.49 0.58
CA ALA A 211 1.37 4.56 0.35
C ALA A 211 1.02 3.46 -0.67
N ARG A 212 -0.22 3.39 -1.19
CA ARG A 212 -0.54 2.49 -2.29
C ARG A 212 0.36 2.78 -3.51
N PRO A 213 0.80 1.74 -4.25
CA PRO A 213 1.39 1.92 -5.56
C PRO A 213 0.52 2.80 -6.46
N SER A 214 1.16 3.59 -7.31
CA SER A 214 0.46 4.51 -8.21
C SER A 214 1.24 4.63 -9.52
N LEU A 215 0.63 5.26 -10.51
CA LEU A 215 1.36 5.73 -11.69
C LEU A 215 2.46 6.74 -11.28
N PRO A 216 3.47 6.97 -12.14
CA PRO A 216 4.40 8.07 -11.94
C PRO A 216 3.69 9.44 -12.08
N PRO A 217 4.37 10.58 -11.87
CA PRO A 217 3.76 11.90 -12.00
C PRO A 217 3.16 12.10 -13.41
N ARG A 218 2.02 12.81 -13.51
CA ARG A 218 1.39 13.10 -14.82
C ARG A 218 2.35 13.87 -15.73
N GLY A 219 2.30 13.56 -17.03
CA GLY A 219 3.09 14.24 -18.06
C GLY A 219 4.49 13.66 -18.29
N VAL A 220 4.92 12.66 -17.52
CA VAL A 220 6.20 11.97 -17.79
C VAL A 220 6.05 10.96 -18.92
N ALA A 221 7.15 10.73 -19.64
CA ALA A 221 7.24 9.61 -20.58
C ALA A 221 7.10 8.28 -19.82
N PRO A 222 6.50 7.23 -20.44
CA PRO A 222 6.39 5.92 -19.82
C PRO A 222 7.75 5.43 -19.33
N PRO A 223 7.92 5.21 -18.01
CA PRO A 223 9.18 4.72 -17.46
C PRO A 223 9.41 3.26 -17.88
N ALA A 224 10.68 2.84 -17.85
CA ALA A 224 11.04 1.44 -18.14
C ALA A 224 10.56 0.49 -17.04
N GLU A 225 10.50 0.97 -15.80
CA GLU A 225 9.98 0.20 -14.66
C GLU A 225 8.45 0.24 -14.60
N PRO A 226 7.82 -0.85 -14.15
CA PRO A 226 6.36 -0.91 -14.01
C PRO A 226 5.89 -0.09 -12.80
N TYR A 227 4.80 0.64 -12.98
CA TYR A 227 4.12 1.41 -11.93
C TYR A 227 2.65 0.98 -11.87
N PRO A 228 2.29 0.05 -10.97
CA PRO A 228 0.93 -0.45 -10.91
C PRO A 228 -0.03 0.64 -10.37
N PRO A 229 -1.12 0.94 -11.10
CA PRO A 229 -2.03 2.06 -10.82
C PRO A 229 -3.06 1.71 -9.73
N GLU A 230 -2.60 1.26 -8.57
CA GLU A 230 -3.45 0.73 -7.50
C GLU A 230 -4.19 1.86 -6.76
N ALA A 231 -3.54 2.99 -6.54
CA ALA A 231 -4.13 4.18 -5.96
C ALA A 231 -5.16 4.84 -6.91
N GLU A 232 -4.86 4.90 -8.21
CA GLU A 232 -5.80 5.38 -9.23
C GLU A 232 -7.04 4.49 -9.28
N SER A 233 -6.87 3.17 -9.19
CA SER A 233 -7.98 2.21 -9.13
C SER A 233 -8.92 2.49 -7.95
N ALA A 234 -8.40 2.90 -6.79
CA ALA A 234 -9.22 3.28 -5.65
C ALA A 234 -10.03 4.57 -5.91
N LEU A 235 -9.43 5.55 -6.60
CA LEU A 235 -10.13 6.79 -6.99
C LEU A 235 -11.23 6.54 -8.04
N GLU A 236 -10.96 5.65 -8.99
CA GLU A 236 -11.96 5.14 -9.96
C GLU A 236 -13.14 4.49 -9.22
N LEU A 237 -12.85 3.62 -8.25
CA LEU A 237 -13.86 2.88 -7.47
C LEU A 237 -14.79 3.81 -6.67
N ILE A 238 -14.27 4.87 -6.06
CA ILE A 238 -15.09 5.84 -5.33
C ILE A 238 -15.76 6.87 -6.24
N GLY A 239 -15.54 6.82 -7.56
CA GLY A 239 -16.11 7.75 -8.52
C GLY A 239 -15.55 9.17 -8.42
N LEU A 240 -14.26 9.32 -8.08
CA LEU A 240 -13.51 10.58 -8.07
C LEU A 240 -12.15 10.44 -8.78
N PRO A 241 -12.10 9.94 -10.03
CA PRO A 241 -10.85 9.59 -10.72
C PRO A 241 -9.94 10.80 -10.99
N ASP A 242 -10.48 12.02 -10.93
CA ASP A 242 -9.75 13.25 -11.20
C ASP A 242 -9.34 14.01 -9.93
N LEU A 243 -9.64 13.47 -8.74
CA LEU A 243 -9.07 13.95 -7.49
C LEU A 243 -7.53 13.90 -7.59
N PRO A 244 -6.80 15.00 -7.35
CA PRO A 244 -5.35 14.97 -7.39
C PRO A 244 -4.79 13.94 -6.42
N LEU A 245 -3.70 13.28 -6.80
CA LEU A 245 -3.18 12.12 -6.08
C LEU A 245 -1.66 12.21 -5.96
N ILE A 246 -1.15 12.04 -4.74
CA ILE A 246 0.25 11.74 -4.46
C ILE A 246 0.34 10.33 -3.84
N GLY A 247 0.57 9.34 -4.70
CA GLY A 247 0.81 7.95 -4.30
C GLY A 247 2.29 7.57 -4.24
N LEU A 248 2.57 6.31 -3.92
CA LEU A 248 3.93 5.78 -3.79
C LEU A 248 4.74 5.95 -5.08
N GLY A 249 4.16 5.58 -6.22
CA GLY A 249 4.85 5.58 -7.52
C GLY A 249 5.28 6.98 -7.96
N LYS A 250 4.50 8.01 -7.61
CA LYS A 250 4.84 9.40 -7.93
C LYS A 250 6.08 9.88 -7.18
N ILE A 251 6.18 9.53 -5.89
CA ILE A 251 7.35 9.86 -5.06
C ILE A 251 8.54 9.01 -5.47
N GLU A 252 8.35 7.71 -5.67
CA GLU A 252 9.39 6.77 -6.08
C GLU A 252 10.08 7.21 -7.37
N TYR A 253 9.30 7.63 -8.37
CA TYR A 253 9.83 8.13 -9.63
C TYR A 253 10.82 9.28 -9.44
N VAL A 254 10.47 10.27 -8.61
CA VAL A 254 11.33 11.43 -8.34
C VAL A 254 12.49 11.07 -7.42
N ALA A 255 12.25 10.28 -6.38
CA ALA A 255 13.26 9.85 -5.41
C ALA A 255 14.43 9.14 -6.09
N ARG A 256 14.13 8.20 -7.01
CA ARG A 256 15.15 7.48 -7.78
C ARG A 256 16.01 8.42 -8.62
N ARG A 257 15.39 9.38 -9.31
CA ARG A 257 16.12 10.38 -10.14
C ARG A 257 16.97 11.32 -9.29
N ALA A 258 16.54 11.62 -8.07
CA ALA A 258 17.27 12.44 -7.11
C ALA A 258 18.30 11.67 -6.27
N GLY A 259 18.41 10.34 -6.43
CA GLY A 259 19.28 9.49 -5.63
C GLY A 259 18.91 9.47 -4.13
N GLN A 260 17.63 9.69 -3.81
CA GLN A 260 17.13 9.72 -2.44
C GLN A 260 16.50 8.37 -2.04
N PRO A 261 16.69 7.90 -0.79
CA PRO A 261 15.99 6.73 -0.30
C PRO A 261 14.49 7.00 -0.21
N LEU A 262 13.67 6.14 -0.81
CA LEU A 262 12.21 6.32 -0.88
C LEU A 262 11.58 6.42 0.51
N GLU A 263 12.05 5.58 1.44
CA GLU A 263 11.55 5.46 2.80
C GLU A 263 11.68 6.76 3.61
N SER A 264 12.65 7.63 3.26
CA SER A 264 12.82 8.92 3.93
C SER A 264 11.80 9.98 3.48
N LEU A 265 11.08 9.72 2.39
CA LEU A 265 10.12 10.65 1.77
C LEU A 265 8.65 10.25 2.03
N LEU A 266 8.40 9.00 2.40
CA LEU A 266 7.06 8.51 2.71
C LEU A 266 6.60 8.92 4.10
N LYS A 267 5.28 8.86 4.36
CA LYS A 267 4.71 9.03 5.71
C LYS A 267 5.49 8.18 6.73
N PRO A 268 5.88 8.72 7.89
CA PRO A 268 5.46 10.00 8.47
C PRO A 268 6.32 11.22 8.09
N ALA A 269 7.27 11.11 7.16
CA ALA A 269 8.05 12.24 6.68
C ALA A 269 7.16 13.27 5.94
N PRO A 270 7.57 14.55 5.85
CA PRO A 270 6.70 15.62 5.34
C PRO A 270 6.55 15.66 3.81
N ALA A 271 7.40 14.95 3.05
CA ALA A 271 7.49 15.13 1.59
C ALA A 271 6.17 14.83 0.88
N GLN A 272 5.54 13.68 1.19
CA GLN A 272 4.24 13.32 0.61
C GLN A 272 3.15 14.36 0.92
N ALA A 273 3.06 14.86 2.15
CA ALA A 273 2.04 15.84 2.52
C ALA A 273 2.27 17.21 1.87
N LEU A 274 3.53 17.65 1.75
CA LEU A 274 3.86 18.88 1.03
C LEU A 274 3.50 18.78 -0.45
N ALA A 275 3.93 17.72 -1.14
CA ALA A 275 3.61 17.51 -2.53
C ALA A 275 2.08 17.47 -2.74
N ALA A 276 1.35 16.77 -1.87
CA ALA A 276 -0.10 16.70 -1.96
C ALA A 276 -0.77 18.07 -1.71
N THR A 277 -0.22 18.87 -0.81
CA THR A 277 -0.70 20.24 -0.55
C THR A 277 -0.54 21.14 -1.78
N LEU A 278 0.62 21.09 -2.44
CA LEU A 278 0.91 21.89 -3.63
C LEU A 278 0.02 21.49 -4.81
N VAL A 279 -0.12 20.19 -5.05
CA VAL A 279 -0.95 19.68 -6.15
C VAL A 279 -2.45 19.92 -5.86
N ALA A 280 -2.90 19.76 -4.61
CA ALA A 280 -4.26 20.14 -4.22
C ALA A 280 -4.54 21.61 -4.56
N TYR A 281 -3.55 22.49 -4.37
CA TYR A 281 -3.65 23.92 -4.68
C TYR A 281 -3.42 24.26 -6.16
N GLY A 282 -3.35 23.25 -7.04
CA GLY A 282 -3.33 23.43 -8.49
C GLY A 282 -1.92 23.53 -9.11
N GLN A 283 -0.86 23.21 -8.37
CA GLN A 283 0.46 23.04 -9.00
C GLN A 283 0.51 21.79 -9.89
N GLU A 284 1.33 21.84 -10.94
CA GLU A 284 1.65 20.67 -11.76
C GLU A 284 2.35 19.60 -10.93
N GLU A 285 1.98 18.33 -11.13
CA GLU A 285 2.41 17.22 -10.27
C GLU A 285 3.93 17.04 -10.22
N LEU A 286 4.59 16.97 -11.38
CA LEU A 286 6.03 16.69 -11.43
C LEU A 286 6.87 17.83 -10.80
N PRO A 287 6.70 19.11 -11.19
CA PRO A 287 7.44 20.21 -10.56
C PRO A 287 7.20 20.31 -9.05
N ALA A 288 5.97 20.06 -8.58
CA ALA A 288 5.66 20.08 -7.16
C ALA A 288 6.45 19.02 -6.39
N ILE A 289 6.49 17.78 -6.89
CA ILE A 289 7.21 16.68 -6.24
C ILE A 289 8.73 16.91 -6.31
N GLU A 290 9.27 17.28 -7.49
CA GLU A 290 10.69 17.58 -7.66
C GLU A 290 11.15 18.72 -6.75
N GLY A 291 10.36 19.80 -6.66
CA GLY A 291 10.63 20.94 -5.78
C GLY A 291 10.64 20.56 -4.31
N VAL A 292 9.69 19.73 -3.86
CA VAL A 292 9.65 19.24 -2.47
C VAL A 292 10.84 18.35 -2.15
N VAL A 293 11.16 17.38 -3.02
CA VAL A 293 12.29 16.47 -2.81
C VAL A 293 13.61 17.25 -2.78
N ALA A 294 13.82 18.16 -3.73
CA ALA A 294 15.01 19.00 -3.76
C ALA A 294 15.13 19.87 -2.50
N TRP A 295 14.03 20.49 -2.07
CA TRP A 295 14.03 21.35 -0.89
C TRP A 295 14.29 20.59 0.41
N ILE A 296 13.75 19.39 0.58
CA ILE A 296 14.01 18.55 1.76
C ILE A 296 15.47 18.09 1.78
N SER A 297 16.03 17.74 0.63
CA SER A 297 17.44 17.33 0.53
C SER A 297 18.41 18.49 0.74
N GLN A 298 18.06 19.69 0.27
CA GLN A 298 18.88 20.90 0.37
C GLN A 298 18.00 22.12 0.70
N PRO A 299 17.71 22.38 1.98
CA PRO A 299 16.87 23.49 2.37
C PRO A 299 17.48 24.83 1.95
N VAL A 300 16.71 25.59 1.18
CA VAL A 300 17.02 26.98 0.79
C VAL A 300 16.24 27.96 1.66
N GLN A 301 16.70 29.21 1.71
CA GLN A 301 16.15 30.26 2.58
C GLN A 301 14.66 30.56 2.33
N PHE A 302 14.14 30.31 1.13
CA PHE A 302 12.72 30.43 0.81
C PHE A 302 12.26 29.18 0.05
N PRO A 303 11.15 28.55 0.44
CA PRO A 303 10.65 27.37 -0.27
C PRO A 303 10.20 27.77 -1.68
N PRO A 304 10.37 26.90 -2.69
CA PRO A 304 10.03 27.20 -4.09
C PRO A 304 8.51 27.11 -4.37
N PHE A 305 7.68 27.46 -3.40
CA PHE A 305 6.23 27.23 -3.41
C PHE A 305 5.42 28.52 -3.63
N ASP A 306 5.84 29.32 -4.60
CA ASP A 306 5.33 30.69 -4.82
C ASP A 306 3.80 30.78 -5.03
N SER A 307 3.17 29.70 -5.49
CA SER A 307 1.71 29.67 -5.69
C SER A 307 0.92 29.31 -4.43
N LEU A 308 1.54 28.78 -3.38
CA LEU A 308 0.84 28.41 -2.15
C LEU A 308 0.49 29.66 -1.33
N PRO A 309 -0.73 29.80 -0.79
CA PRO A 309 -1.10 31.00 -0.05
C PRO A 309 -0.32 31.07 1.27
N GLN A 310 0.05 32.28 1.68
CA GLN A 310 0.82 32.51 2.91
C GLN A 310 0.06 32.06 4.18
N GLN A 311 -1.27 31.94 4.13
CA GLN A 311 -2.11 31.51 5.26
C GLN A 311 -3.21 30.55 4.79
N PHE A 312 -3.28 29.36 5.41
CA PHE A 312 -4.30 28.34 5.11
C PHE A 312 -4.50 27.34 6.26
N GLU A 313 -5.64 26.65 6.23
CA GLU A 313 -5.94 25.49 7.08
C GLU A 313 -5.59 24.20 6.32
N LEU A 314 -4.72 23.37 6.90
CA LEU A 314 -4.39 22.05 6.37
C LEU A 314 -5.20 20.99 7.12
N HIS A 315 -6.23 20.46 6.47
CA HIS A 315 -7.04 19.37 6.98
C HIS A 315 -6.43 18.05 6.52
N VAL A 316 -6.24 17.11 7.42
CA VAL A 316 -5.78 15.75 7.10
C VAL A 316 -6.80 14.76 7.61
N VAL A 317 -7.28 13.87 6.73
CA VAL A 317 -8.22 12.80 7.05
C VAL A 317 -7.49 11.47 6.92
N GLU A 318 -7.40 10.73 8.02
CA GLU A 318 -6.57 9.54 8.16
C GLU A 318 -7.26 8.53 9.10
N ASP A 319 -6.97 7.25 8.95
CA ASP A 319 -7.39 6.20 9.88
C ASP A 319 -6.23 5.75 10.81
N THR A 320 -5.01 6.21 10.52
CA THR A 320 -3.80 5.99 11.32
C THR A 320 -3.04 7.29 11.61
N LEU A 321 -1.95 7.22 12.39
CA LEU A 321 -1.16 8.39 12.76
C LEU A 321 -0.14 8.80 11.68
N GLY A 322 0.14 7.95 10.69
CA GLY A 322 1.23 8.15 9.72
C GLY A 322 1.09 9.45 8.94
N GLY A 323 -0.02 9.63 8.22
CA GLY A 323 -0.23 10.87 7.45
C GLY A 323 -0.56 12.08 8.32
N ILE A 324 -1.13 11.90 9.52
CA ILE A 324 -1.32 13.01 10.46
C ILE A 324 0.03 13.59 10.88
N ARG A 325 1.01 12.72 11.18
CA ARG A 325 2.38 13.15 11.48
C ARG A 325 3.05 13.81 10.28
N SER A 326 2.87 13.25 9.08
CA SER A 326 3.36 13.84 7.82
C SER A 326 2.82 15.26 7.60
N ALA A 327 1.52 15.47 7.74
CA ALA A 327 0.89 16.78 7.58
C ALA A 327 1.33 17.80 8.65
N ARG A 328 1.51 17.37 9.91
CA ARG A 328 2.06 18.21 10.98
C ARG A 328 3.50 18.63 10.69
N ALA A 329 4.36 17.67 10.32
CA ALA A 329 5.74 17.95 9.94
C ALA A 329 5.81 18.90 8.72
N ALA A 330 4.95 18.72 7.72
CA ALA A 330 4.85 19.62 6.57
C ALA A 330 4.49 21.05 6.98
N ALA A 331 3.49 21.20 7.86
CA ALA A 331 3.07 22.50 8.38
C ALA A 331 4.17 23.17 9.23
N GLU A 332 4.83 22.41 10.11
CA GLU A 332 5.94 22.90 10.92
C GLU A 332 7.08 23.42 10.04
N MET A 333 7.43 22.70 8.99
CA MET A 333 8.43 23.18 8.02
C MET A 333 7.96 24.47 7.35
N LEU A 334 6.74 24.54 6.81
CA LEU A 334 6.24 25.78 6.18
C LEU A 334 6.24 26.97 7.16
N GLN A 335 5.88 26.75 8.43
CA GLN A 335 5.87 27.79 9.47
C GLN A 335 7.27 28.36 9.74
N GLN A 336 8.32 27.53 9.70
CA GLN A 336 9.71 28.00 9.85
C GLN A 336 10.10 29.02 8.75
N TYR A 337 9.40 28.99 7.62
CA TYR A 337 9.61 29.90 6.48
C TYR A 337 8.50 30.94 6.33
N GLY A 338 7.78 31.23 7.42
CA GLY A 338 6.86 32.36 7.52
C GLY A 338 5.44 32.11 7.05
N TYR A 339 5.08 30.88 6.68
CA TYR A 339 3.69 30.53 6.39
C TYR A 339 2.87 30.40 7.69
N ARG A 340 1.59 30.78 7.62
CA ARG A 340 0.61 30.60 8.71
C ARG A 340 -0.28 29.41 8.42
N VAL A 341 0.21 28.22 8.77
CA VAL A 341 -0.50 26.96 8.54
C VAL A 341 -1.09 26.46 9.86
N SER A 342 -2.40 26.21 9.91
CA SER A 342 -3.04 25.52 11.04
C SER A 342 -3.48 24.13 10.61
N VAL A 343 -3.07 23.10 11.36
CA VAL A 343 -3.41 21.70 11.03
C VAL A 343 -4.66 21.25 11.76
N CYS A 344 -5.64 20.76 11.02
CA CYS A 344 -6.85 20.13 11.53
C CYS A 344 -6.84 18.63 11.19
N ALA A 345 -6.55 17.79 12.18
CA ALA A 345 -6.50 16.34 12.00
C ALA A 345 -7.85 15.68 12.30
N TRP A 346 -8.31 14.85 11.38
CA TRP A 346 -9.55 14.08 11.45
C TRP A 346 -9.25 12.60 11.35
N GLY A 347 -9.73 11.84 12.33
CA GLY A 347 -9.63 10.40 12.39
C GLY A 347 -10.90 9.74 11.84
N LEU A 348 -10.84 8.98 10.75
CA LEU A 348 -11.94 8.10 10.35
C LEU A 348 -11.71 6.71 10.92
N THR A 349 -12.62 6.27 11.80
CA THR A 349 -12.41 5.05 12.58
C THR A 349 -13.25 3.88 12.10
N ASP A 350 -14.29 4.12 11.30
CA ASP A 350 -15.21 3.09 10.80
C ASP A 350 -15.74 2.18 11.94
N GLY A 351 -16.04 2.79 13.10
CA GLY A 351 -16.48 2.07 14.29
C GLY A 351 -15.40 1.29 15.06
N ASN A 352 -14.13 1.30 14.62
CA ASN A 352 -13.06 0.56 15.28
C ASN A 352 -12.62 1.26 16.61
N PRO A 353 -12.83 0.63 17.78
CA PRO A 353 -12.55 1.24 19.07
C PRO A 353 -11.04 1.42 19.33
N LEU A 354 -10.19 0.52 18.81
CA LEU A 354 -8.74 0.59 18.99
C LEU A 354 -8.15 1.76 18.19
N LYS A 355 -8.59 1.94 16.93
CA LYS A 355 -8.20 3.12 16.11
C LYS A 355 -8.62 4.41 16.80
N ARG A 356 -9.89 4.49 17.25
CA ARG A 356 -10.43 5.65 17.98
C ARG A 356 -9.61 5.97 19.23
N ALA A 357 -9.33 4.99 20.07
CA ALA A 357 -8.55 5.19 21.28
C ALA A 357 -7.13 5.71 20.97
N THR A 358 -6.50 5.15 19.93
CA THR A 358 -5.14 5.54 19.49
C THR A 358 -5.09 6.97 18.99
N LEU A 359 -6.02 7.36 18.10
CA LEU A 359 -6.10 8.70 17.52
C LEU A 359 -6.50 9.76 18.57
N THR A 360 -7.48 9.45 19.43
CA THR A 360 -7.92 10.37 20.49
C THR A 360 -6.81 10.66 21.49
N ARG A 361 -5.96 9.67 21.82
CA ARG A 361 -4.77 9.87 22.68
C ARG A 361 -3.78 10.89 22.10
N GLN A 362 -3.81 11.11 20.79
CA GLN A 362 -2.98 12.07 20.06
C GLN A 362 -3.71 13.39 19.75
N GLY A 363 -4.85 13.63 20.41
CA GLY A 363 -5.65 14.85 20.26
C GLY A 363 -6.39 14.95 18.92
N VAL A 364 -6.59 13.84 18.21
CA VAL A 364 -7.27 13.81 16.91
C VAL A 364 -8.78 13.67 17.10
N ARG A 365 -9.57 14.49 16.39
CA ARG A 365 -11.03 14.41 16.39
C ARG A 365 -11.46 13.21 15.55
N CYS A 366 -12.22 12.28 16.13
CA CYS A 366 -12.57 11.02 15.47
C CYS A 366 -14.05 10.97 15.07
N CYS A 367 -14.31 10.60 13.81
CA CYS A 367 -15.63 10.33 13.23
C CYS A 367 -15.69 8.85 12.81
N ASP A 368 -16.87 8.23 12.93
CA ASP A 368 -17.05 6.86 12.43
C ASP A 368 -17.45 6.83 10.96
N THR A 369 -17.99 7.93 10.44
CA THR A 369 -18.50 8.01 9.07
C THR A 369 -18.11 9.32 8.40
N TRP A 370 -18.06 9.32 7.08
CA TRP A 370 -17.89 10.52 6.28
C TRP A 370 -18.98 11.56 6.52
N ARG A 371 -20.23 11.15 6.77
CA ARG A 371 -21.31 12.08 7.07
C ARG A 371 -21.00 12.93 8.30
N GLN A 372 -20.62 12.28 9.40
CA GLN A 372 -20.22 12.96 10.63
C GLN A 372 -19.03 13.89 10.41
N LEU A 373 -18.05 13.44 9.61
CA LEU A 373 -16.87 14.23 9.29
C LEU A 373 -17.24 15.50 8.51
N LEU A 374 -18.03 15.39 7.43
CA LEU A 374 -18.48 16.53 6.64
C LEU A 374 -19.30 17.52 7.48
N ASP A 375 -20.21 17.01 8.32
CA ASP A 375 -21.01 17.85 9.21
C ASP A 375 -20.12 18.61 10.21
N GLN A 376 -19.09 17.97 10.78
CA GLN A 376 -18.13 18.64 11.68
C GLN A 376 -17.19 19.62 10.98
N MET A 377 -16.96 19.44 9.68
CA MET A 377 -16.20 20.39 8.84
C MET A 377 -17.07 21.56 8.36
N GLY A 378 -18.39 21.48 8.55
CA GLY A 378 -19.35 22.46 8.05
C GLY A 378 -19.50 22.45 6.53
N LEU A 379 -19.42 21.25 5.92
CA LEU A 379 -19.55 21.00 4.48
C LEU A 379 -20.89 20.35 4.12
#